data_AF-A0A5D0SMM8-F1
#
_entry.id   AF-A0A5D0SMM8-F1
#
_cell.length_a   1.000
_cell.length_b   1.000
_cell.length_c   1.000
_cell.angle_alpha   90.00
_cell.angle_beta   90.00
_cell.angle_gamma   90.00
#
_symmetry.space_group_name_H-M   'P 1'
#
loop_
_entity.id
_entity.type
_entity.pdbx_description
1 polymer ?
#
loop_
_entity_poly.entity_id
_entity_poly.type
_entity_poly.pdbx_seq_one_letter_code
_entity_poly.pdbx_strand_id
1 'polypeptide(L)'
;MLSIEIRALGGAFDREPAVPNAVSTRGVPYVVFGIGVGGPEQADLLRGWLERLVRTFEPWAVDDRRMVNFLSKDEASTPEQVRLAYGAERYDRLARIKRRYDPENMFRVNHNTRPE
;
A
#
# COMPACT_ATOMS: atom_id res chain seq x y z
N MET A 1 5.55 18.26 -12.41
CA MET A 1 4.09 18.18 -12.25
C MET A 1 3.78 17.47 -10.93
N LEU A 2 2.86 18.02 -10.14
CA LEU A 2 2.32 17.38 -8.94
C LEU A 2 0.82 17.18 -9.16
N SER A 3 0.32 15.95 -8.97
CA SER A 3 -1.10 15.63 -8.98
C SER A 3 -1.51 15.07 -7.63
N ILE A 4 -2.67 15.49 -7.14
CA ILE A 4 -3.25 15.03 -5.88
C ILE A 4 -4.69 14.62 -6.18
N GLU A 5 -5.06 13.45 -5.70
CA GLU A 5 -6.37 12.85 -5.94
C GLU A 5 -6.99 12.43 -4.61
N ILE A 6 -8.29 12.68 -4.47
CA ILE A 6 -9.12 12.12 -3.41
C ILE A 6 -10.16 11.25 -4.09
N ARG A 7 -10.06 9.93 -3.91
CA ARG A 7 -10.94 8.96 -4.55
C ARG A 7 -11.96 8.46 -3.54
N ALA A 8 -13.24 8.69 -3.82
CA ALA A 8 -14.32 8.03 -3.10
C ALA A 8 -14.33 6.54 -3.46
N LEU A 9 -14.34 5.69 -2.43
CA LEU A 9 -14.45 4.25 -2.53
C LEU A 9 -15.84 3.82 -2.02
N GLY A 10 -15.95 2.55 -1.63
CA GLY A 10 -17.14 1.99 -1.03
C GLY A 10 -18.07 1.27 -2.00
N GLY A 11 -19.32 1.10 -1.59
CA GLY A 11 -20.34 0.43 -2.39
C GLY A 11 -19.99 -1.03 -2.68
N ALA A 12 -19.94 -1.42 -3.95
CA ALA A 12 -19.60 -2.79 -4.33
C ALA A 12 -18.17 -3.18 -3.92
N PHE A 13 -17.26 -2.21 -3.78
CA PHE A 13 -15.89 -2.46 -3.33
C PHE A 13 -15.83 -2.88 -1.85
N ASP A 14 -16.81 -2.54 -1.02
CA ASP A 14 -16.79 -2.93 0.40
C ASP A 14 -17.39 -4.31 0.66
N ARG A 15 -18.04 -4.90 -0.34
CA ARG A 15 -18.61 -6.23 -0.21
C ARG A 15 -17.51 -7.28 -0.19
N GLU A 16 -17.54 -8.15 0.81
CA GLU A 16 -16.65 -9.30 0.85
C GLU A 16 -16.93 -10.22 -0.35
N PRO A 17 -15.89 -10.65 -1.09
CA PRO A 17 -16.06 -11.52 -2.24
C PRO A 17 -16.40 -12.94 -1.80
N ALA A 18 -17.14 -13.69 -2.64
CA ALA A 18 -17.42 -15.10 -2.40
C ALA A 18 -16.14 -15.96 -2.27
N VAL A 19 -15.07 -15.58 -3.00
CA VAL A 19 -13.74 -16.15 -2.86
C VAL A 19 -12.82 -15.13 -2.18
N PRO A 20 -12.30 -15.40 -0.97
CA PRO A 20 -11.49 -14.44 -0.23
C PRO A 20 -10.21 -14.02 -0.97
N ASN A 21 -9.99 -12.72 -1.12
CA ASN A 21 -8.82 -12.13 -1.78
C ASN A 21 -7.88 -11.41 -0.78
N ALA A 22 -6.91 -10.66 -1.29
CA ALA A 22 -5.89 -9.96 -0.49
C ALA A 22 -6.08 -8.43 -0.42
N VAL A 23 -7.27 -7.91 -0.77
CA VAL A 23 -7.54 -6.47 -0.71
C VAL A 23 -7.73 -6.05 0.75
N SER A 24 -6.82 -5.23 1.28
CA SER A 24 -6.80 -4.79 2.68
C SER A 24 -7.57 -3.49 2.95
N THR A 25 -7.94 -2.75 1.91
CA THR A 25 -8.57 -1.41 2.02
C THR A 25 -10.11 -1.43 1.91
N ARG A 26 -10.76 -2.59 2.02
CA ARG A 26 -12.24 -2.65 2.06
C ARG A 26 -12.78 -1.93 3.30
N GLY A 27 -13.90 -1.22 3.15
CA GLY A 27 -14.51 -0.43 4.21
C GLY A 27 -13.79 0.90 4.48
N VAL A 28 -12.76 1.26 3.71
CA VAL A 28 -12.15 2.59 3.74
C VAL A 28 -12.89 3.47 2.71
N PRO A 29 -13.56 4.57 3.12
CA PRO A 29 -14.43 5.33 2.23
C PRO A 29 -13.68 6.24 1.25
N TYR A 30 -12.43 6.60 1.55
CA TYR A 30 -11.62 7.48 0.71
C TYR A 30 -10.17 7.02 0.65
N VAL A 31 -9.53 7.21 -0.51
CA VAL A 31 -8.07 7.12 -0.65
C VAL A 31 -7.54 8.44 -1.17
N VAL A 32 -6.53 8.96 -0.48
CA VAL A 32 -5.73 10.09 -0.95
C VAL A 32 -4.50 9.54 -1.65
N PHE A 33 -4.25 10.00 -2.87
CA PHE A 33 -3.08 9.61 -3.65
C PHE A 33 -2.40 10.84 -4.22
N GLY A 34 -1.07 10.89 -4.14
CA GLY A 34 -0.26 11.96 -4.70
C GLY A 34 0.83 11.40 -5.59
N ILE A 35 1.08 12.06 -6.72
CA ILE A 35 2.18 11.70 -7.63
C ILE A 35 2.94 12.95 -8.08
N GLY A 36 4.26 12.89 -7.95
CA GLY A 36 5.19 13.88 -8.49
C GLY A 36 5.92 13.31 -9.71
N VAL A 37 5.89 14.03 -10.82
CA VAL A 37 6.63 13.69 -12.05
C VAL A 37 7.52 14.87 -12.41
N GLY A 38 8.82 14.64 -12.47
CA GLY A 38 9.82 15.67 -12.76
C GLY A 38 11.20 15.08 -13.01
N GLY A 39 12.16 15.93 -13.39
CA GLY A 39 13.55 15.54 -13.56
C GLY A 39 14.25 15.25 -12.22
N PRO A 40 15.45 14.63 -12.23
CA PRO A 40 16.22 14.34 -11.02
C PRO A 40 16.47 15.57 -10.14
N GLU A 41 16.65 16.75 -10.74
CA GLU A 41 16.85 18.03 -10.06
C GLU A 41 15.62 18.49 -9.25
N GLN A 42 14.45 17.92 -9.52
CA GLN A 42 13.20 18.22 -8.81
C GLN A 42 12.84 17.14 -7.79
N ALA A 43 13.61 16.05 -7.68
CA ALA A 43 13.24 14.87 -6.90
C ALA A 43 13.01 15.20 -5.41
N ASP A 44 13.92 15.94 -4.78
CA ASP A 44 13.80 16.29 -3.36
C ASP A 44 12.64 17.25 -3.10
N LEU A 45 12.41 18.21 -4.01
CA LEU A 45 11.28 19.11 -3.94
C LEU A 45 9.96 18.34 -4.01
N LEU A 46 9.81 17.45 -4.99
CA LEU A 46 8.61 16.64 -5.18
C LEU A 46 8.38 15.69 -3.99
N ARG A 47 9.44 15.07 -3.48
CA ARG A 47 9.38 14.22 -2.29
C ARG A 47 8.88 15.01 -1.08
N GLY A 48 9.43 16.20 -0.83
CA GLY A 48 8.99 17.05 0.28
C GLY A 48 7.51 17.44 0.21
N TRP A 49 6.99 17.69 -1.00
CA TRP A 49 5.55 17.94 -1.19
C TRP A 49 4.69 16.71 -0.89
N LEU A 50 5.10 15.52 -1.34
CA LEU A 50 4.38 14.26 -1.08
C LEU A 50 4.41 13.88 0.41
N GLU A 51 5.55 14.06 1.09
CA GLU A 51 5.65 13.86 2.53
C GLU A 51 4.73 14.81 3.32
N ARG A 52 4.68 16.09 2.90
CA ARG A 52 3.76 17.07 3.50
C ARG A 52 2.30 16.68 3.27
N LEU A 53 1.95 16.16 2.09
CA LEU A 53 0.61 15.66 1.79
C LEU A 53 0.23 14.52 2.74
N VAL A 54 1.08 13.50 2.88
CA VAL A 54 0.83 12.35 3.77
C VAL A 54 0.65 12.80 5.21
N ARG A 55 1.57 13.63 5.74
CA ARG A 55 1.47 14.18 7.10
C ARG A 55 0.20 15.00 7.33
N THR A 56 -0.24 15.73 6.32
CA THR A 56 -1.45 16.55 6.41
C THR A 56 -2.68 15.67 6.58
N PHE A 57 -2.76 14.52 5.89
CA PHE A 57 -3.92 13.63 5.95
C PHE A 57 -3.82 12.54 7.03
N GLU A 58 -2.69 12.40 7.71
CA GLU A 58 -2.45 11.42 8.78
C GLU A 58 -3.56 11.37 9.86
N PRO A 59 -4.12 12.49 10.36
CA PRO A 59 -5.18 12.45 11.37
C PRO A 59 -6.48 11.77 10.91
N TRP A 60 -6.68 11.59 9.60
CA TRP A 60 -7.84 10.92 9.01
C TRP A 60 -7.50 9.51 8.49
N ALA A 61 -6.27 9.03 8.68
CA ALA A 61 -5.89 7.68 8.30
C ALA A 61 -6.66 6.65 9.14
N VAL A 62 -7.08 5.55 8.52
CA VAL A 62 -7.87 4.49 9.19
C VAL A 62 -6.96 3.32 9.50
N ASP A 63 -6.59 3.16 10.77
CA ASP A 63 -5.80 2.03 11.31
C ASP A 63 -4.54 1.72 10.48
N ASP A 64 -3.83 2.76 10.02
CA ASP A 64 -2.65 2.66 9.15
C ASP A 64 -2.86 1.87 7.83
N ARG A 65 -4.11 1.67 7.41
CA ARG A 65 -4.44 0.94 6.18
C ARG A 65 -3.98 1.72 4.96
N ARG A 66 -3.20 1.06 4.10
CA ARG A 66 -2.64 1.63 2.87
C ARG A 66 -3.03 0.79 1.66
N MET A 67 -3.23 1.46 0.53
CA MET A 67 -3.48 0.77 -0.73
C MET A 67 -2.15 0.29 -1.30
N VAL A 68 -1.92 -1.03 -1.30
CA VAL A 68 -0.64 -1.65 -1.68
C VAL A 68 -0.11 -1.15 -3.02
N ASN A 69 -0.98 -0.97 -4.03
CA ASN A 69 -0.57 -0.51 -5.36
C ASN A 69 -0.07 0.95 -5.42
N PHE A 70 -0.22 1.73 -4.35
CA PHE A 70 0.20 3.14 -4.27
C PHE A 70 1.33 3.37 -3.29
N LEU A 71 1.91 2.32 -2.71
CA LEU A 71 3.07 2.44 -1.85
C LEU A 71 4.29 2.83 -2.69
N SER A 72 5.00 3.86 -2.25
CA SER A 72 6.34 4.14 -2.75
C SER A 72 7.33 3.08 -2.27
N LYS A 73 8.54 3.09 -2.87
CA LYS A 73 9.65 2.24 -2.43
C LYS A 73 9.94 2.40 -0.93
N ASP A 74 9.86 3.62 -0.42
CA ASP A 74 10.24 3.95 0.96
C ASP A 74 9.16 3.54 1.97
N GLU A 75 7.90 3.40 1.52
CA GLU A 75 6.76 2.96 2.33
C GLU A 75 6.57 1.44 2.37
N ALA A 76 7.36 0.69 1.62
CA ALA A 76 7.31 -0.77 1.55
C ALA A 76 8.71 -1.39 1.46
N SER A 77 9.69 -0.73 2.09
CA SER A 77 11.10 -1.10 2.07
C SER A 77 11.43 -2.26 3.02
N THR A 78 10.61 -2.45 4.07
CA THR A 78 10.78 -3.53 5.06
C THR A 78 9.59 -4.49 5.09
N PRO A 79 9.78 -5.74 5.57
CA PRO A 79 8.68 -6.69 5.77
C PRO A 79 7.59 -6.16 6.70
N GLU A 80 7.95 -5.40 7.72
CA GLU A 80 7.02 -4.81 8.69
C GLU A 80 6.13 -3.77 8.02
N GLN A 81 6.69 -2.92 7.14
CA GLN A 81 5.93 -1.95 6.36
C GLN A 81 4.96 -2.64 5.39
N VAL A 82 5.39 -3.73 4.73
CA VAL A 82 4.52 -4.55 3.88
C VAL A 82 3.42 -5.22 4.72
N ARG A 83 3.75 -5.73 5.92
CA ARG A 83 2.79 -6.32 6.86
C ARG A 83 1.72 -5.33 7.29
N LEU A 84 2.10 -4.08 7.58
CA LEU A 84 1.15 -3.02 7.91
C LEU A 84 0.16 -2.76 6.76
N ALA A 85 0.62 -2.73 5.52
CA ALA A 85 -0.24 -2.48 4.37
C ALA A 85 -1.32 -3.57 4.13
N TYR A 86 -1.01 -4.83 4.45
CA TYR A 86 -1.98 -5.94 4.35
C TYR A 86 -2.81 -6.16 5.62
N GLY A 87 -2.27 -5.79 6.79
CA GLY A 87 -2.74 -6.24 8.10
C GLY A 87 -2.25 -7.65 8.44
N ALA A 88 -2.11 -7.92 9.74
CA ALA A 88 -1.48 -9.14 10.27
C ALA A 88 -2.08 -10.44 9.69
N GLU A 89 -3.40 -10.61 9.74
CA GLU A 89 -4.07 -11.84 9.31
C GLU A 89 -3.85 -12.14 7.81
N ARG A 90 -4.00 -11.12 6.95
CA ARG A 90 -3.82 -11.26 5.50
C ARG A 90 -2.35 -11.51 5.16
N TYR A 91 -1.43 -10.79 5.80
CA TYR A 91 0.01 -11.00 5.62
C TYR A 91 0.40 -12.44 5.98
N ASP A 92 -0.06 -12.95 7.13
CA ASP A 92 0.26 -14.31 7.58
C ASP A 92 -0.31 -15.37 6.63
N ARG A 93 -1.51 -15.14 6.06
CA ARG A 93 -2.09 -16.00 5.02
C ARG A 93 -1.26 -15.97 3.73
N LEU A 94 -0.83 -14.78 3.28
CA LEU A 94 0.01 -14.62 2.10
C LEU A 94 1.38 -15.26 2.28
N ALA A 95 2.00 -15.15 3.46
CA ALA A 95 3.27 -15.79 3.79
C ALA A 95 3.16 -17.32 3.71
N ARG A 96 2.08 -17.91 4.25
CA ARG A 96 1.78 -19.34 4.11
C ARG A 96 1.62 -19.78 2.64
N ILE A 97 0.92 -18.97 1.84
CA ILE A 97 0.76 -19.23 0.41
C ILE A 97 2.13 -19.15 -0.28
N LYS A 98 2.94 -18.14 0.05
CA LYS A 98 4.28 -17.98 -0.54
C LYS A 98 5.20 -19.15 -0.19
N ARG A 99 5.20 -19.64 1.05
CA ARG A 99 5.92 -20.89 1.41
C ARG A 99 5.55 -22.07 0.54
N ARG A 100 4.28 -22.17 0.14
CA ARG A 100 3.79 -23.31 -0.65
C ARG A 100 4.21 -23.23 -2.12
N TYR A 101 4.23 -22.04 -2.69
CA TYR A 101 4.35 -21.81 -4.14
C TYR A 101 5.65 -21.13 -4.58
N ASP A 102 6.30 -20.37 -3.70
CA ASP A 102 7.57 -19.66 -3.93
C ASP A 102 8.45 -19.71 -2.65
N PRO A 103 8.84 -20.91 -2.17
CA PRO A 103 9.60 -21.08 -0.93
C PRO A 103 10.99 -20.42 -0.99
N GLU A 104 11.58 -20.31 -2.19
CA GLU A 104 12.89 -19.68 -2.40
C GLU A 104 12.80 -18.16 -2.59
N ASN A 105 11.59 -17.60 -2.52
CA ASN A 105 11.33 -16.17 -2.69
C ASN A 105 11.91 -15.63 -4.02
N MET A 106 11.76 -16.40 -5.11
CA MET A 106 12.20 -16.05 -6.45
C MET A 106 11.48 -14.77 -6.92
N PHE A 107 10.18 -14.64 -6.64
CA PHE A 107 9.38 -13.48 -7.03
C PHE A 107 9.38 -12.42 -5.92
N ARG A 108 10.47 -11.66 -5.83
CA ARG A 108 10.74 -10.68 -4.75
C ARG A 108 10.84 -9.22 -5.17
N VAL A 109 10.72 -8.91 -6.47
CA VAL A 109 10.72 -7.52 -6.98
C VAL A 109 9.28 -6.99 -6.96
N ASN A 110 8.75 -6.78 -5.76
CA ASN A 110 7.40 -6.30 -5.47
C ASN A 110 7.32 -5.85 -4.00
N HIS A 111 6.12 -5.47 -3.51
CA HIS A 111 5.86 -5.32 -2.08
C HIS A 111 5.87 -6.70 -1.40
N ASN A 112 7.09 -7.16 -1.09
CA ASN A 112 7.39 -8.56 -0.89
C ASN A 112 6.91 -9.08 0.47
N THR A 113 5.93 -9.98 0.45
CA THR A 113 5.67 -10.90 1.55
C THR A 113 6.78 -11.95 1.57
N ARG A 114 7.37 -12.23 2.74
CA ARG A 114 8.41 -13.25 2.87
C ARG A 114 7.82 -14.62 3.20
N PRO A 115 8.43 -15.72 2.73
CA PRO A 115 7.97 -17.07 3.07
C PRO A 115 8.30 -17.43 4.52
N GLU A 116 9.30 -16.87 5.19
CA GLU A 116 9.54 -17.09 6.62
C GLU A 116 8.47 -16.47 7.55
#